data_AF-A0A965M7H6-F1
#
_entry.id   AF-A0A965M7H6-F1
#
_cell.length_a   1.000
_cell.length_b   1.000
_cell.length_c   1.000
_cell.angle_alpha   90.00
_cell.angle_beta   90.00
_cell.angle_gamma   90.00
#
_symmetry.space_group_name_H-M   'P 1'
#
loop_
_entity.id
_entity.type
_entity.pdbx_description
1 polymer ?
#
loop_
_entity_poly.entity_id
_entity_poly.type
_entity_poly.pdbx_seq_one_letter_code
_entity_poly.pdbx_strand_id
1 'polypeptide(L)' 'MKRRTFFQILLGSSIASRFLPFSIVAAEPSVAQQGSPRLSEGGPFTLPPLPYAPNALEPYIDAETMTLHHD' A
#
# COMPACT_ATOMS: atom_id res chain seq x y z
N MET A 1 31.18 23.08 20.45
CA MET A 1 30.96 23.11 18.99
C MET A 1 29.50 23.46 18.72
N LYS A 2 29.20 24.42 17.83
CA LYS A 2 27.84 24.98 17.68
C LYS A 2 26.98 24.01 16.85
N ARG A 3 25.87 23.52 17.41
CA ARG A 3 24.80 22.69 16.78
C ARG A 3 24.36 23.11 15.37
N ARG A 4 24.60 24.37 15.03
CA ARG A 4 24.28 25.02 13.75
C ARG A 4 25.23 24.61 12.63
N THR A 5 26.50 24.39 12.96
CA THR A 5 27.54 23.95 12.03
C THR A 5 27.38 22.47 11.67
N PHE A 6 26.73 21.68 12.54
CA PHE A 6 26.44 20.26 12.30
C PHE A 6 25.30 20.05 11.29
N PHE A 7 24.27 20.91 11.31
CA PHE A 7 23.17 20.83 10.34
C PHE A 7 23.53 21.33 8.93
N GLN A 8 24.62 22.08 8.76
CA GLN A 8 25.00 22.65 7.47
C GLN A 8 25.80 21.69 6.56
N ILE A 9 26.24 20.53 7.06
CA ILE A 9 27.05 19.57 6.28
C ILE A 9 26.18 18.50 5.57
N LEU A 10 24.87 18.43 5.84
CA LEU A 10 23.99 17.34 5.34
C LEU A 10 23.29 17.62 4.00
N LEU A 11 23.53 18.77 3.32
CA LEU A 11 22.83 19.14 2.07
C LEU A 11 23.70 19.04 0.80
N GLY A 12 24.89 18.44 0.89
CA GLY A 12 25.83 18.40 -0.24
C GLY A 12 26.34 16.99 -0.54
N SER A 13 25.57 16.18 -1.26
CA SER A 13 26.18 15.12 -2.08
C SER A 13 25.29 14.71 -3.25
N SER A 14 25.77 15.10 -4.42
CA SER A 14 25.33 14.72 -5.74
C SER A 14 25.73 13.28 -6.03
N ILE A 15 24.80 12.41 -6.41
CA ILE A 15 25.08 11.35 -7.39
C ILE A 15 23.89 11.25 -8.33
N ALA A 16 24.01 11.92 -9.48
CA ALA A 16 23.20 11.65 -10.65
C ALA A 16 23.62 10.29 -11.21
N SER A 17 23.03 9.22 -10.66
CA SER A 17 23.17 7.86 -11.17
C SER A 17 22.43 7.74 -12.50
N ARG A 18 23.19 7.98 -13.57
CA ARG A 18 23.12 7.44 -14.93
C ARG A 18 21.89 6.55 -15.20
N PHE A 19 20.94 7.11 -15.95
CA PHE A 19 19.88 6.38 -16.64
C PHE A 19 20.46 5.32 -17.58
N LEU A 20 20.26 4.04 -17.27
CA LEU A 20 20.30 2.96 -18.26
C LEU A 20 18.85 2.57 -18.58
N PRO A 21 18.35 2.75 -19.80
CA PRO A 21 17.11 2.11 -20.23
C PRO A 21 17.45 0.65 -20.57
N PHE A 22 17.45 -0.22 -19.56
CA PHE A 22 17.53 -1.66 -19.80
C PHE A 22 16.12 -2.19 -20.08
N SER A 23 15.63 -1.94 -21.29
CA SER A 23 14.38 -2.54 -21.76
C SER A 23 14.66 -3.96 -22.26
N ILE A 24 14.72 -4.92 -21.33
CA ILE A 24 14.41 -6.32 -21.70
C ILE A 24 12.89 -6.44 -21.69
N VAL A 25 12.29 -6.38 -22.88
CA VAL A 25 10.97 -6.97 -23.08
C VAL A 25 11.22 -8.46 -23.31
N ALA A 26 11.22 -9.23 -22.23
CA ALA A 26 10.94 -10.65 -22.34
C ALA A 26 9.44 -10.75 -22.67
N ALA A 27 9.11 -11.26 -23.86
CA ALA A 27 7.73 -11.59 -24.21
C ALA A 27 7.28 -12.75 -23.33
N GLU A 28 6.79 -12.42 -22.13
CA GLU A 28 6.13 -13.38 -21.25
C GLU A 28 4.89 -13.92 -21.98
N PRO A 29 4.69 -15.25 -22.05
CA PRO A 29 3.44 -15.79 -22.54
C PRO A 29 2.33 -15.24 -21.65
N SER A 30 1.43 -14.46 -22.23
CA SER A 30 0.21 -14.01 -21.55
C SER A 30 -0.62 -15.26 -21.28
N VAL A 31 -0.39 -15.90 -20.14
CA VAL A 31 -1.32 -16.86 -19.57
C VAL A 31 -2.56 -16.05 -19.32
N ALA A 32 -3.54 -16.20 -20.22
CA ALA A 32 -4.85 -15.63 -20.04
C ALA A 32 -5.33 -16.08 -18.66
N GLN A 33 -5.33 -15.15 -17.70
CA GLN A 33 -5.88 -15.34 -16.38
C GLN A 33 -7.35 -15.67 -16.60
N GLN A 34 -7.68 -16.97 -16.65
CA GLN A 34 -9.05 -17.43 -16.69
C GLN A 34 -9.65 -16.97 -15.38
N GLY A 35 -10.32 -15.81 -15.43
CA GLY A 35 -10.89 -15.17 -14.27
C GLY A 35 -11.79 -16.18 -13.59
N SER A 36 -11.45 -16.53 -12.35
CA SER A 36 -12.36 -17.28 -11.48
C SER A 36 -13.73 -16.62 -11.55
N PRO A 37 -14.82 -17.39 -11.64
CA PRO A 37 -16.16 -16.82 -11.70
C PRO A 37 -16.29 -15.85 -10.53
N ARG A 38 -16.52 -14.58 -10.85
CA ARG A 38 -16.81 -13.56 -9.85
C ARG A 38 -18.12 -14.03 -9.22
N LEU A 39 -18.08 -14.42 -7.95
CA LEU A 39 -19.30 -14.70 -7.21
C LEU A 39 -20.13 -13.42 -7.31
N SER A 40 -21.31 -13.49 -7.91
CA SER A 40 -22.25 -12.35 -7.89
C SER A 40 -22.46 -11.89 -6.45
N GLU A 41 -22.55 -10.58 -6.23
CA GLU A 41 -22.98 -10.01 -4.94
C GLU A 41 -24.27 -10.71 -4.51
N GLY A 42 -24.19 -11.59 -3.51
CA GLY A 42 -25.32 -12.44 -3.10
C GLY A 42 -25.05 -13.94 -3.08
N GLY A 43 -23.84 -14.36 -2.72
CA GLY A 43 -23.63 -15.73 -2.23
C GLY A 43 -24.45 -15.99 -0.94
N PRO A 44 -24.56 -17.25 -0.48
CA PRO A 44 -25.38 -17.60 0.68
C PRO A 44 -24.85 -17.02 2.02
N PHE A 45 -23.67 -16.40 2.00
CA PHE A 45 -23.04 -15.77 3.14
C PHE A 45 -23.06 -14.25 2.99
N THR A 46 -23.33 -13.56 4.10
CA THR A 46 -23.35 -12.10 4.19
C THR A 46 -22.44 -11.66 5.32
N LEU A 47 -21.78 -10.51 5.15
CA LEU A 47 -21.01 -9.88 6.21
C LEU A 47 -21.97 -9.18 7.20
N PRO A 48 -22.00 -9.55 8.48
CA PRO A 48 -22.79 -8.82 9.47
C PRO A 48 -22.22 -7.41 9.68
N PRO A 49 -23.04 -6.40 9.99
CA PRO A 49 -22.53 -5.08 10.31
C PRO A 49 -21.78 -5.09 11.65
N LEU A 50 -20.80 -4.18 11.80
CA LEU A 50 -20.16 -3.94 13.08
C LEU A 50 -21.16 -3.43 14.12
N PRO A 51 -21.09 -3.89 15.38
CA PRO A 51 -21.95 -3.40 16.46
C PRO A 51 -21.46 -2.07 17.06
N TYR A 52 -20.38 -1.50 16.53
CA TYR A 52 -19.76 -0.25 16.97
C TYR A 52 -19.20 0.54 15.79
N ALA A 53 -18.97 1.84 16.00
CA ALA A 53 -18.36 2.72 15.00
C ALA A 53 -16.88 2.31 14.74
N PRO A 54 -16.34 2.51 13.53
CA PRO A 54 -14.96 2.13 13.19
C PRO A 54 -13.88 2.69 14.13
N ASN A 55 -14.11 3.84 14.76
CA ASN A 55 -13.18 4.48 15.69
C ASN A 55 -13.41 4.09 17.17
N ALA A 56 -14.35 3.19 17.47
CA ALA A 56 -14.68 2.83 18.86
C ALA A 56 -13.56 2.06 19.59
N LEU A 57 -12.55 1.57 18.86
CA LEU A 57 -11.42 0.80 19.38
C LEU A 57 -10.13 1.61 19.53
N GLU A 58 -10.19 2.93 19.32
CA GLU A 58 -9.05 3.81 19.60
C GLU A 58 -8.73 3.83 21.11
N PRO A 59 -7.43 3.93 21.49
CA PRO A 59 -6.24 4.12 20.64
C PRO A 59 -5.58 2.81 20.16
N TYR A 60 -6.26 1.66 20.31
CA TYR A 60 -5.67 0.35 20.05
C TYR A 60 -5.75 -0.07 18.58
N ILE A 61 -6.87 0.26 17.93
CA ILE A 61 -7.08 0.06 16.50
C ILE A 61 -7.69 1.34 15.96
N ASP A 62 -7.05 1.94 14.95
CA ASP A 62 -7.54 3.14 14.30
C ASP A 62 -8.68 2.84 13.32
N ALA A 63 -9.46 3.86 12.99
CA ALA A 63 -10.63 3.74 12.12
C ALA A 63 -10.30 3.30 10.68
N GLU A 64 -9.14 3.70 10.14
CA GLU A 64 -8.71 3.32 8.78
C GLU A 64 -8.42 1.82 8.73
N THR A 65 -7.70 1.31 9.73
CA THR A 65 -7.47 -0.12 9.91
C THR A 65 -8.78 -0.90 10.04
N MET A 66 -9.74 -0.43 10.84
CA MET A 66 -11.06 -1.08 10.95
C MET A 66 -11.82 -1.11 9.64
N THR A 67 -11.77 0.00 8.87
CA THR A 67 -12.46 0.13 7.59
C THR A 67 -11.87 -0.85 6.57
N LEU A 68 -10.55 -0.83 6.38
CA LEU A 68 -9.86 -1.72 5.43
C LEU A 68 -9.94 -3.21 5.82
N HIS A 69 -10.17 -3.51 7.09
CA HIS A 69 -10.29 -4.89 7.57
C HIS A 69 -11.71 -5.45 7.45
N HIS A 70 -12.74 -4.60 7.54
CA HIS A 70 -14.14 -5.01 7.52
C HIS A 70 -14.81 -4.81 6.14
N ASP A 71 -14.61 -3.66 5.51
CA ASP A 71 -15.30 -3.25 4.27
C ASP A 71 -14.55 -3.73 3.01
#